data_AF-A0A937SDS2-F1
#
_entry.id   AF-A0A937SDS2-F1
#
_cell.length_a   1.000
_cell.length_b   1.000
_cell.length_c   1.000
_cell.angle_alpha   90.00
_cell.angle_beta   90.00
_cell.angle_gamma   90.00
#
_symmetry.space_group_name_H-M   'P 1'
#
loop_
_entity.id
_entity.type
_entity.pdbx_description
1 polymer ?
#
loop_
_entity_poly.entity_id
_entity_poly.type
_entity_poly.pdbx_seq_one_letter_code
_entity_poly.pdbx_strand_id
1 'polypeptide(L)'
;RNIPWPMVTPEQCAHKTVAEGGVNKVALVFGREDSGLNNEELQLCHFHVQIPADPNYSSLNLSAAVMVVCYEVRKAALALAEQTAAAEDEFWDQEKANGEQMEHFYVHLERVMTAIKFHDPENPRQLMPRMRRLFSRIRIDVMEMNILRGILSNIEFRLDNEKKLEVELQEKKRVE
;
A
#
# COMPACT_ATOMS: atom_id res chain seq x y z
N ARG A 1 -1.80 6.89 18.69
CA ARG A 1 -1.10 7.99 17.97
C ARG A 1 -1.40 7.82 16.48
N ASN A 2 -2.15 8.70 15.82
CA ASN A 2 -2.60 8.48 14.43
C ASN A 2 -1.41 8.45 13.44
N ILE A 3 -1.41 7.55 12.45
CA ILE A 3 -0.37 7.53 11.40
C ILE A 3 -0.81 8.51 10.31
N PRO A 4 -0.07 9.59 10.04
CA PRO A 4 -0.47 10.54 9.00
C PRO A 4 -0.26 9.92 7.63
N TRP A 5 -1.34 9.75 6.86
CA TRP A 5 -1.28 9.41 5.45
C TRP A 5 -0.95 10.65 4.61
N PRO A 6 -0.29 10.49 3.45
CA PRO A 6 -0.02 11.62 2.57
C PRO A 6 -1.34 12.18 2.03
N MET A 7 -1.66 13.40 2.44
CA MET A 7 -2.79 14.18 1.95
C MET A 7 -2.41 14.86 0.64
N VAL A 8 -3.30 14.82 -0.34
CA VAL A 8 -3.13 15.50 -1.62
C VAL A 8 -4.37 16.32 -1.97
N THR A 9 -4.17 17.40 -2.73
CA THR A 9 -5.28 18.17 -3.31
C THR A 9 -5.89 17.43 -4.51
N PRO A 10 -7.11 17.79 -4.96
CA PRO A 10 -7.71 17.18 -6.16
C PRO A 10 -6.84 17.35 -7.41
N GLU A 11 -6.20 18.51 -7.57
CA GLU A 11 -5.27 18.78 -8.65
C GLU A 11 -4.03 17.87 -8.59
N GLN A 12 -3.40 17.73 -7.43
CA GLN A 12 -2.26 16.82 -7.24
C GLN A 12 -2.66 15.35 -7.47
N CYS A 13 -3.86 14.96 -7.02
CA CYS A 13 -4.42 13.64 -7.29
C CYS A 13 -4.56 13.41 -8.81
N ALA A 14 -5.12 14.39 -9.53
CA ALA A 14 -5.32 14.30 -10.97
C ALA A 14 -4.01 14.13 -11.75
N HIS A 15 -2.98 14.92 -11.45
CA HIS A 15 -1.68 14.77 -12.09
C HIS A 15 -1.08 13.38 -11.88
N LYS A 16 -1.18 12.84 -10.66
CA LYS A 16 -0.72 11.47 -10.36
C LYS A 16 -1.56 10.43 -11.11
N THR A 17 -2.88 10.57 -11.13
CA THR A 17 -3.80 9.65 -11.82
C THR A 17 -3.51 9.57 -13.30
N VAL A 18 -3.28 10.71 -13.96
CA VAL A 18 -3.00 10.73 -15.41
C VAL A 18 -1.61 10.21 -15.72
N ALA A 19 -0.59 10.58 -14.93
CA ALA A 19 0.77 10.06 -15.11
C ALA A 19 0.82 8.53 -14.95
N GLU A 20 0.12 7.98 -13.96
CA GLU A 20 0.06 6.53 -13.74
C GLU A 20 -0.88 5.80 -14.69
N GLY A 21 -1.98 6.44 -15.10
CA GLY A 21 -3.04 5.82 -15.90
C GLY A 21 -2.60 5.39 -17.30
N GLY A 22 -1.44 5.87 -17.78
CA GLY A 22 -0.84 5.42 -19.03
C GLY A 22 -0.23 4.02 -18.96
N VAL A 23 0.21 3.59 -17.77
CA VAL A 23 0.97 2.35 -17.55
C VAL A 23 0.24 1.39 -16.59
N ASN A 24 -0.36 1.92 -15.54
CA ASN A 24 -0.95 1.18 -14.43
C ASN A 24 -2.46 1.43 -14.30
N LYS A 25 -3.21 0.47 -13.74
CA LYS A 25 -4.61 0.71 -13.35
C LYS A 25 -4.65 1.57 -12.08
N VAL A 26 -5.38 2.68 -12.14
CA VAL A 26 -5.59 3.59 -11.01
C VAL A 26 -7.03 3.48 -10.51
N ALA A 27 -7.22 3.37 -9.19
CA ALA A 27 -8.53 3.38 -8.55
C ALA A 27 -8.72 4.68 -7.75
N LEU A 28 -9.85 5.35 -7.98
CA LEU A 28 -10.33 6.47 -7.16
C LEU A 28 -11.50 5.96 -6.34
N VAL A 29 -11.30 5.86 -5.02
CA VAL A 29 -12.28 5.28 -4.10
C VAL A 29 -13.03 6.39 -3.38
N PHE A 30 -14.35 6.35 -3.43
CA PHE A 30 -15.22 7.30 -2.75
C PHE A 30 -16.03 6.59 -1.67
N GLY A 31 -16.18 7.24 -0.52
CA GLY A 31 -16.93 6.73 0.60
C GLY A 31 -18.44 6.89 0.47
N ARG A 32 -19.17 6.41 1.46
CA ARG A 32 -20.62 6.61 1.58
C ARG A 32 -20.93 8.08 1.86
N GLU A 33 -22.07 8.58 1.40
CA GLU A 33 -22.44 9.99 1.55
C GLU A 33 -22.53 10.43 3.03
N ASP A 34 -23.13 9.59 3.88
CA ASP A 34 -23.36 9.95 5.28
C ASP A 34 -22.14 9.70 6.18
N SER A 35 -21.28 8.74 5.81
CA SER A 35 -20.27 8.19 6.72
C SER A 35 -18.85 8.14 6.15
N GLY A 36 -18.66 8.51 4.89
CA GLY A 36 -17.37 8.45 4.22
C GLY A 36 -16.81 7.04 4.08
N LEU A 37 -15.48 6.96 3.97
CA LEU A 37 -14.71 5.72 4.06
C LEU A 37 -14.35 5.46 5.51
N ASN A 38 -14.44 4.21 5.94
CA ASN A 38 -13.99 3.81 7.26
C ASN A 38 -12.44 3.78 7.33
N ASN A 39 -11.89 3.68 8.54
CA ASN A 39 -10.44 3.69 8.74
C ASN A 39 -9.72 2.50 8.09
N GLU A 40 -10.39 1.37 7.90
CA GLU A 40 -9.82 0.17 7.27
C GLU A 40 -9.73 0.36 5.75
N GLU A 41 -10.80 0.88 5.13
CA GLU A 41 -10.86 1.26 3.72
C GLU A 41 -9.82 2.35 3.39
N LEU A 42 -9.68 3.36 4.27
CA LEU A 42 -8.67 4.41 4.11
C LEU A 42 -7.24 3.85 4.15
N GLN A 43 -6.98 2.77 4.89
CA GLN A 43 -5.64 2.16 4.97
C GLN A 43 -5.26 1.37 3.71
N LEU A 44 -6.22 1.02 2.85
CA LEU A 44 -5.98 0.39 1.56
C LEU A 44 -5.56 1.40 0.49
N CYS A 45 -5.77 2.70 0.73
CA CYS A 45 -5.47 3.77 -0.21
C CYS A 45 -4.02 4.27 -0.07
N HIS A 46 -3.36 4.52 -1.20
CA HIS A 46 -2.00 5.06 -1.24
C HIS A 46 -1.94 6.55 -0.83
N PHE A 47 -2.99 7.30 -1.17
CA PHE A 47 -3.13 8.73 -0.93
C PHE A 47 -4.54 9.04 -0.46
N HIS A 48 -4.69 10.06 0.37
CA HIS A 48 -5.98 10.61 0.76
C HIS A 48 -6.17 11.96 0.08
N VAL A 49 -7.31 12.12 -0.61
CA VAL A 49 -7.62 13.36 -1.33
C VAL A 49 -8.53 14.21 -0.46
N GLN A 50 -8.16 15.47 -0.25
CA GLN A 50 -9.00 16.44 0.44
C GLN A 50 -9.37 17.57 -0.51
N ILE A 51 -10.66 17.69 -0.82
CA ILE A 51 -11.20 18.83 -1.57
C ILE A 51 -11.23 20.04 -0.62
N PRO A 52 -10.55 21.15 -0.96
CA PRO A 52 -10.66 22.38 -0.18
C PRO A 52 -12.12 22.85 -0.18
N ALA A 53 -12.68 22.99 1.02
CA ALA A 53 -14.07 23.40 1.25
C ALA A 53 -14.11 24.38 2.42
N ASP A 54 -15.29 24.95 2.69
CA ASP A 54 -15.48 25.81 3.86
C ASP A 54 -15.15 25.03 5.14
N PRO A 55 -14.27 25.51 6.03
CA PRO A 55 -13.95 24.82 7.28
C PRO A 55 -15.17 24.58 8.18
N ASN A 56 -16.22 25.40 8.07
CA ASN A 56 -17.47 25.26 8.82
C ASN A 56 -18.46 24.29 8.15
N TYR A 57 -18.23 23.95 6.88
CA TYR A 57 -19.05 23.02 6.10
C TYR A 57 -18.18 22.28 5.08
N SER A 58 -17.36 21.35 5.58
CA SER A 58 -16.34 20.67 4.76
C SER A 58 -16.84 19.40 4.08
N SER A 59 -18.09 18.98 4.35
CA SER A 59 -18.67 17.79 3.75
C SER A 59 -19.36 18.14 2.44
N LEU A 60 -18.79 17.65 1.34
CA LEU A 60 -19.45 17.71 0.04
C LEU A 60 -20.37 16.51 -0.09
N ASN A 61 -21.50 16.70 -0.77
CA ASN A 61 -22.28 15.58 -1.28
C ASN A 61 -21.39 14.71 -2.20
N LEU A 62 -21.70 13.41 -2.25
CA LEU A 62 -20.90 12.43 -2.97
C LEU A 62 -20.74 12.75 -4.46
N SER A 63 -21.82 13.15 -5.14
CA SER A 63 -21.75 13.46 -6.58
C SER A 63 -20.94 14.72 -6.87
N ALA A 64 -20.98 15.73 -6.01
CA ALA A 64 -20.14 16.92 -6.10
C ALA A 64 -18.65 16.56 -5.91
N ALA A 65 -18.33 15.72 -4.92
CA ALA A 65 -16.96 15.26 -4.71
C ALA A 65 -16.43 14.48 -5.92
N VAL A 66 -17.22 13.56 -6.47
CA VAL A 66 -16.89 12.80 -7.70
C VAL A 66 -16.70 13.76 -8.88
N MET A 67 -17.59 14.73 -9.07
CA MET A 67 -17.52 15.70 -10.16
C MET A 67 -16.23 16.52 -10.11
N VAL A 68 -15.86 17.05 -8.94
CA VAL A 68 -14.62 17.83 -8.76
C VAL A 68 -13.40 16.99 -9.12
N VAL A 69 -13.30 15.77 -8.59
CA VAL A 69 -12.15 14.89 -8.86
C VAL A 69 -12.08 14.50 -10.33
N CYS A 70 -13.20 14.09 -10.95
CA CYS A 70 -13.25 13.75 -12.37
C CYS A 70 -12.91 14.94 -13.27
N TYR A 71 -13.36 16.15 -12.91
CA TYR A 71 -13.03 17.38 -13.64
C TYR A 71 -11.53 17.66 -13.60
N GLU A 72 -10.89 17.58 -12.43
CA GLU A 72 -9.45 17.75 -12.28
C GLU A 72 -8.66 16.70 -13.09
N VAL A 73 -9.08 15.42 -13.05
CA VAL A 73 -8.48 14.35 -13.86
C VAL A 73 -8.60 14.66 -15.35
N ARG A 74 -9.76 15.10 -15.82
CA ARG A 74 -9.98 15.47 -17.22
C ARG A 74 -9.11 16.65 -17.64
N LYS A 75 -8.99 17.67 -16.78
CA LYS A 75 -8.15 18.86 -16.99
C LYS A 75 -6.67 18.47 -17.11
N ALA A 76 -6.18 17.62 -16.21
CA ALA A 76 -4.81 17.10 -16.26
C ALA A 76 -4.56 16.25 -17.51
N ALA A 77 -5.53 15.42 -17.93
CA ALA A 77 -5.41 14.61 -19.13
C ALA A 77 -5.35 15.46 -20.42
N LEU A 78 -6.11 16.56 -20.48
CA LEU A 78 -6.02 17.52 -21.58
C LEU A 78 -4.66 18.22 -21.62
N ALA A 79 -4.18 18.68 -20.46
CA ALA A 79 -2.87 19.32 -20.37
C ALA A 79 -1.75 18.37 -20.82
N LEU A 80 -1.80 17.09 -20.45
CA LEU A 80 -0.82 16.10 -20.92
C LEU A 80 -0.91 15.84 -22.43
N ALA A 81 -2.13 15.79 -22.98
CA ALA A 81 -2.33 15.59 -24.42
C ALA A 81 -1.79 16.78 -25.24
N GLU A 82 -1.96 18.01 -24.73
CA GLU A 82 -1.39 19.24 -25.33
C GLU A 82 0.14 19.31 -25.18
N GLN A 83 0.69 18.67 -24.14
CA GLN A 83 2.12 18.62 -23.82
C GLN A 83 2.82 17.38 -24.38
N THR A 84 2.34 16.76 -25.47
CA THR A 84 2.98 15.58 -26.08
C THR A 84 4.38 15.90 -26.64
N ALA A 85 5.36 16.02 -25.76
CA ALA A 85 6.78 15.86 -25.94
C ALA A 85 7.43 15.73 -24.55
N ALA A 86 7.90 14.51 -24.26
CA ALA A 86 8.70 14.11 -23.10
C ALA A 86 7.95 13.94 -21.77
N ALA A 87 7.72 12.68 -21.39
CA ALA A 87 7.75 12.28 -19.99
C ALA A 87 8.55 10.98 -19.85
N GLU A 88 9.54 11.07 -18.98
CA GLU A 88 10.56 10.09 -18.62
C GLU A 88 9.92 8.84 -17.99
N ASP A 89 9.78 7.77 -18.77
CA ASP A 89 9.52 6.40 -18.26
C ASP A 89 10.82 5.56 -18.24
N GLU A 90 11.98 6.21 -18.18
CA GLU A 90 13.28 5.58 -18.46
C GLU A 90 13.94 4.86 -17.26
N PHE A 91 13.27 4.74 -16.11
CA PHE A 91 13.90 4.22 -14.89
C PHE A 91 13.36 2.88 -14.36
N TRP A 92 12.38 2.25 -15.01
CA TRP A 92 11.81 0.98 -14.52
C TRP A 92 11.82 -0.11 -15.59
N ASP A 93 12.77 -1.04 -15.49
CA ASP A 93 12.89 -2.23 -16.35
C ASP A 93 11.78 -3.28 -16.08
N GLN A 94 10.93 -3.08 -15.06
CA GLN A 94 9.96 -4.05 -14.55
C GLN A 94 8.62 -3.38 -14.18
N GLU A 95 7.52 -4.12 -14.34
CA GLU A 95 6.18 -3.70 -13.92
C GLU A 95 6.08 -3.50 -12.40
N LYS A 96 5.25 -2.55 -11.97
CA LYS A 96 4.97 -2.31 -10.55
C LYS A 96 4.16 -3.46 -9.93
N ALA A 97 4.45 -3.78 -8.67
CA ALA A 97 3.68 -4.80 -7.96
C ALA A 97 2.22 -4.32 -7.77
N ASN A 98 1.26 -5.18 -8.13
CA ASN A 98 -0.15 -4.86 -8.01
C ASN A 98 -0.65 -5.01 -6.55
N GLY A 99 -1.87 -4.54 -6.27
CA GLY A 99 -2.42 -4.54 -4.91
C GLY A 99 -2.55 -5.94 -4.28
N GLU A 100 -2.90 -6.95 -5.08
CA GLU A 100 -3.02 -8.35 -4.62
C GLU A 100 -1.65 -8.92 -4.23
N GLN A 101 -0.64 -8.69 -5.08
CA GLN A 101 0.74 -9.07 -4.82
C GLN A 101 1.29 -8.41 -3.54
N MET A 102 1.02 -7.11 -3.36
CA MET A 102 1.39 -6.38 -2.15
C MET A 102 0.70 -6.95 -0.90
N GLU A 103 -0.58 -7.33 -1.00
CA GLU A 103 -1.32 -7.94 0.11
C GLU A 103 -0.72 -9.28 0.53
N HIS A 104 -0.39 -10.15 -0.45
CA HIS A 104 0.31 -11.41 -0.18
C HIS A 104 1.67 -11.18 0.47
N PHE A 105 2.40 -10.14 0.04
CA PHE A 105 3.65 -9.76 0.68
C PHE A 105 3.44 -9.32 2.13
N TYR A 106 2.42 -8.51 2.43
CA TYR A 106 2.15 -8.06 3.80
C TYR A 106 1.78 -9.21 4.74
N VAL A 107 0.94 -10.14 4.27
CA VAL A 107 0.59 -11.35 5.05
C VAL A 107 1.83 -12.19 5.35
N HIS A 108 2.70 -12.38 4.34
CA HIS A 108 3.95 -13.12 4.52
C HIS A 108 4.88 -12.41 5.51
N LEU A 109 5.04 -11.10 5.37
CA LEU A 109 5.88 -10.28 6.23
C LEU A 109 5.43 -10.34 7.70
N GLU A 110 4.13 -10.19 7.97
CA GLU A 110 3.57 -10.26 9.32
C GLU A 110 3.78 -11.63 9.97
N ARG A 111 3.55 -12.70 9.20
CA ARG A 111 3.77 -14.08 9.65
C ARG A 111 5.22 -14.30 10.07
N VAL A 112 6.18 -13.86 9.25
CA VAL A 112 7.61 -13.98 9.58
C VAL A 112 7.98 -13.13 10.79
N MET A 113 7.55 -11.87 10.85
CA MET A 113 7.84 -10.98 11.98
C MET A 113 7.29 -11.53 13.30
N THR A 114 6.15 -12.21 13.25
CA THR A 114 5.57 -12.91 14.41
C THR A 114 6.40 -14.14 14.78
N ALA A 115 6.80 -14.94 13.79
CA ALA A 115 7.60 -16.15 14.02
C ALA A 115 8.98 -15.84 14.65
N ILE A 116 9.62 -14.73 14.26
CA ILE A 116 10.88 -14.26 14.86
C ILE A 116 10.69 -13.45 16.15
N LYS A 117 9.45 -13.36 16.67
CA LYS A 117 9.09 -12.61 17.89
C LYS A 117 9.39 -11.10 17.83
N PHE A 118 9.48 -10.52 16.63
CA PHE A 118 9.61 -9.08 16.43
C PHE A 118 8.24 -8.38 16.51
N HIS A 119 7.20 -9.05 16.04
CA HIS A 119 5.81 -8.60 16.15
C HIS A 119 5.04 -9.47 17.14
N ASP A 120 4.30 -8.83 18.04
CA ASP A 120 3.39 -9.48 18.97
C ASP A 120 1.94 -9.16 18.56
N PRO A 121 1.16 -10.14 18.05
CA PRO A 121 -0.22 -9.95 17.65
C PRO A 121 -1.16 -9.51 18.79
N GLU A 122 -0.83 -9.85 20.04
CA GLU A 122 -1.61 -9.45 21.22
C GLU A 122 -1.32 -8.00 21.63
N ASN A 123 -0.18 -7.45 21.20
CA ASN A 123 0.18 -6.05 21.38
C ASN A 123 0.81 -5.43 20.11
N PRO A 124 0.02 -5.31 19.02
CA PRO A 124 0.54 -5.05 17.68
C PRO A 124 1.05 -3.62 17.48
N ARG A 125 0.73 -2.72 18.42
CA ARG A 125 0.97 -1.27 18.34
C ARG A 125 0.51 -0.72 16.98
N GLN A 126 1.44 -0.34 16.12
CA GLN A 126 1.20 0.27 14.81
C GLN A 126 2.18 -0.24 13.76
N LEU A 127 2.74 -1.43 13.97
CA LEU A 127 3.80 -1.93 13.11
C LEU A 127 3.31 -2.16 11.68
N MET A 128 2.28 -2.99 11.50
CA MET A 128 1.77 -3.33 10.16
C MET A 128 1.25 -2.14 9.38
N PRO A 129 0.45 -1.21 9.96
CA PRO A 129 0.07 0.02 9.27
C PRO A 129 1.27 0.89 8.83
N ARG A 130 2.36 0.91 9.62
CA ARG A 130 3.60 1.63 9.23
C ARG A 130 4.36 0.91 8.12
N MET A 131 4.39 -0.42 8.13
CA MET A 131 4.98 -1.22 7.05
C MET A 131 4.22 -1.03 5.75
N ARG A 132 2.88 -1.15 5.77
CA ARG A 132 2.02 -0.91 4.61
C ARG A 132 2.26 0.49 4.04
N ARG A 133 2.26 1.52 4.88
CA ARG A 133 2.56 2.89 4.46
C ARG A 133 3.97 3.05 3.86
N LEU A 134 4.99 2.38 4.42
CA LEU A 134 6.35 2.43 3.90
C LEU A 134 6.40 1.90 2.46
N PHE A 135 5.87 0.70 2.25
CA PHE A 135 5.92 -0.01 0.97
C PHE A 135 5.00 0.61 -0.09
N SER A 136 3.82 1.09 0.30
CA SER A 136 2.94 1.89 -0.57
C SER A 136 3.59 3.18 -1.07
N ARG A 137 4.50 3.78 -0.29
CA ARG A 137 5.18 5.02 -0.68
C ARG A 137 6.33 4.80 -1.67
N ILE A 138 7.10 3.74 -1.50
CA ILE A 138 8.25 3.44 -2.36
C ILE A 138 7.84 2.83 -3.70
N ARG A 139 6.62 2.28 -3.81
CA ARG A 139 6.06 1.72 -5.05
C ARG A 139 7.00 0.70 -5.68
N ILE A 140 7.24 -0.39 -4.96
CA ILE A 140 8.15 -1.45 -5.41
C ILE A 140 7.67 -2.12 -6.69
N ASP A 141 8.62 -2.59 -7.50
CA ASP A 141 8.34 -3.44 -8.65
C ASP A 141 8.18 -4.92 -8.27
N VAL A 142 7.76 -5.73 -9.24
CA VAL A 142 7.57 -7.18 -9.04
C VAL A 142 8.88 -7.89 -8.67
N MET A 143 10.02 -7.46 -9.22
CA MET A 143 11.32 -8.07 -8.95
C MET A 143 11.79 -7.78 -7.52
N GLU A 144 11.73 -6.52 -7.08
CA GLU A 144 12.05 -6.08 -5.73
C GLU A 144 11.17 -6.80 -4.70
N MET A 145 9.87 -6.90 -4.96
CA MET A 145 8.96 -7.66 -4.11
C MET A 145 9.33 -9.14 -4.02
N ASN A 146 9.72 -9.77 -5.14
CA ASN A 146 10.15 -11.16 -5.16
C ASN A 146 11.44 -11.37 -4.35
N ILE A 147 12.38 -10.43 -4.40
CA ILE A 147 13.59 -10.45 -3.57
C ILE A 147 13.20 -10.41 -2.09
N LEU A 148 12.33 -9.47 -1.70
CA LEU A 148 11.85 -9.34 -0.32
C LEU A 148 11.14 -10.61 0.16
N ARG A 149 10.25 -11.19 -0.65
CA ARG A 149 9.59 -12.46 -0.34
C ARG A 149 10.58 -13.63 -0.27
N GLY A 150 11.62 -13.64 -1.12
CA GLY A 150 12.69 -14.63 -1.06
C GLY A 150 13.45 -14.59 0.26
N ILE A 151 13.74 -13.40 0.79
CA ILE A 151 14.33 -13.22 2.12
C ILE A 151 13.40 -13.81 3.20
N LEU A 152 12.11 -13.46 3.16
CA LEU A 152 11.12 -13.97 4.12
C LEU A 152 11.00 -15.51 4.08
N SER A 153 10.92 -16.10 2.89
CA SER A 153 10.90 -17.55 2.71
C SER A 153 12.15 -18.23 3.28
N ASN A 154 13.33 -17.62 3.12
CA ASN A 154 14.58 -18.18 3.65
C ASN A 154 14.61 -18.14 5.19
N ILE A 155 14.08 -17.07 5.80
CA ILE A 155 13.92 -16.97 7.24
C ILE A 155 12.99 -18.06 7.76
N GLU A 156 11.83 -18.26 7.13
CA GLU A 156 10.88 -19.33 7.51
C GLU A 156 11.52 -20.71 7.42
N PHE A 157 12.22 -21.00 6.32
CA PHE A 157 12.91 -22.27 6.12
C PHE A 157 13.93 -22.55 7.25
N ARG A 158 14.66 -21.53 7.71
CA ARG A 158 15.61 -21.69 8.82
C ARG A 158 14.90 -21.95 10.15
N LEU A 159 13.83 -21.23 10.44
CA LEU A 159 13.05 -21.41 11.67
C LEU A 159 12.44 -22.81 11.76
N ASP A 160 11.93 -23.34 10.65
CA ASP A 160 11.33 -24.68 10.61
C ASP A 160 12.38 -25.78 10.81
N ASN A 161 13.57 -25.61 10.25
CA ASN A 161 14.67 -26.55 10.46
C ASN A 161 15.21 -26.52 11.89
N GLU A 162 15.32 -25.33 12.49
CA GLU A 162 15.75 -25.18 13.89
C GLU A 162 14.78 -25.90 14.84
N LYS A 163 13.46 -25.70 14.65
CA LYS A 163 12.43 -26.42 15.42
C LYS A 163 12.50 -27.94 15.25
N LYS A 164 12.73 -28.43 14.03
CA LYS A 164 12.89 -29.88 13.77
C LYS A 164 14.09 -30.44 14.53
N LEU A 165 15.23 -29.75 14.49
CA LEU A 165 16.44 -30.13 15.21
C LEU A 165 16.21 -30.15 16.73
N GLU A 166 15.50 -29.16 17.28
CA GLU A 166 15.15 -29.11 18.70
C GLU A 166 14.28 -30.29 19.13
N VAL A 167 13.28 -30.66 18.31
CA VAL A 167 12.39 -31.80 18.57
C VAL A 167 13.18 -33.12 18.53
N GLU A 168 14.01 -33.33 17.50
CA GLU A 168 14.85 -34.54 17.39
C GLU A 168 15.82 -34.69 18.57
N LEU A 169 16.39 -33.57 19.05
CA LEU A 169 17.26 -33.55 20.23
C LEU A 169 16.50 -33.88 21.52
N GLN A 170 15.26 -33.41 21.67
CA GLN A 170 14.41 -33.73 22.82
C GLN A 170 13.97 -35.20 22.84
N GLU A 171 13.68 -35.78 21.67
CA GLU A 171 13.33 -37.19 21.54
C GLU A 171 14.51 -38.10 21.90
N LYS A 172 15.73 -37.80 21.41
CA LYS A 172 16.93 -38.56 21.77
C LYS A 172 17.21 -38.55 23.27
N LYS A 173 17.05 -37.39 23.93
CA LYS A 173 17.21 -37.25 25.39
C LYS A 173 16.16 -37.98 26.23
N ARG A 174 15.04 -38.42 25.65
CA ARG A 174 14.00 -39.20 26.35
C ARG A 174 14.21 -40.71 26.27
N VAL A 175 15.05 -41.17 25.35
CA VAL A 175 15.31 -42.60 25.09
C VAL A 175 16.60 -43.07 25.79
N GLU A 176 17.48 -42.15 26.18
CA GLU A 176 18.63 -42.35 27.08
C GLU A 176 18.24 -42.20 28.56
#